data_AF-A0A6V7HUC6-F1
#
_entry.id   AF-A0A6V7HUC6-F1
#
_cell.length_a   1.000
_cell.length_b   1.000
_cell.length_c   1.000
_cell.angle_alpha   90.00
_cell.angle_beta   90.00
_cell.angle_gamma   90.00
#
_symmetry.space_group_name_H-M   'P 1'
#
loop_
_entity.id
_entity.type
_entity.pdbx_description
1 polymer ?
#
loop_
_entity_poly.entity_id
_entity_poly.type
_entity_poly.pdbx_seq_one_letter_code
_entity_poly.pdbx_strand_id
1 'polypeptide(L)'
;SAAGSKKVANSAALFKELRAKYSPLTGSKVDLEKVLINWTNSPGFPVINVTRNYKTGKVNITQTRFLLKANETQKQTYYVPFNYAQQPDNFKDVSVTGWLTPDKPLVDYDAKLKDKQWVVFNKEHF
;
A
#
# COMPACT_ATOMS: atom_id res chain seq x y z
N SER A 1 -44.91 -10.07 0.26
CA SER A 1 -44.22 -10.44 -0.98
C SER A 1 -42.95 -9.61 -1.08
N ALA A 2 -41.78 -10.19 -0.79
CA ALA A 2 -40.49 -9.54 -0.95
C ALA A 2 -39.67 -10.39 -1.92
N ALA A 3 -39.69 -10.01 -3.20
CA ALA A 3 -38.82 -10.59 -4.21
C ALA A 3 -37.39 -10.11 -3.93
N GLY A 4 -36.60 -10.93 -3.24
CA GLY A 4 -35.16 -10.73 -3.13
C GLY A 4 -34.55 -10.79 -4.54
N SER A 5 -34.07 -9.65 -5.04
CA SER A 5 -33.46 -9.58 -6.36
C SER A 5 -32.15 -10.38 -6.36
N LYS A 6 -32.16 -11.59 -6.91
CA LYS A 6 -30.93 -12.35 -7.21
C LYS A 6 -30.25 -11.67 -8.41
N LYS A 7 -29.35 -10.72 -8.14
CA LYS A 7 -28.43 -10.16 -9.14
C LYS A 7 -27.08 -10.85 -9.01
N VAL A 8 -26.50 -11.27 -10.13
CA VAL A 8 -25.09 -11.71 -10.19
C VAL A 8 -24.23 -10.47 -10.00
N ALA A 9 -23.36 -10.46 -8.99
CA ALA A 9 -22.39 -9.40 -8.77
C ALA A 9 -21.00 -9.84 -9.24
N ASN A 10 -20.23 -8.92 -9.83
CA ASN A 10 -18.84 -9.13 -10.21
C ASN A 10 -17.92 -8.17 -9.43
N SER A 11 -16.60 -8.30 -9.62
CA SER A 11 -15.61 -7.46 -8.95
C SER A 11 -15.84 -5.97 -9.19
N ALA A 12 -16.24 -5.56 -10.39
CA ALA A 12 -16.54 -4.16 -10.70
C ALA A 12 -17.72 -3.61 -9.87
N ALA A 13 -18.79 -4.40 -9.70
CA ALA A 13 -19.91 -4.02 -8.83
C ALA A 13 -19.44 -3.84 -7.38
N LEU A 14 -18.64 -4.77 -6.85
CA LEU A 14 -18.08 -4.67 -5.50
C LEU A 14 -17.20 -3.42 -5.34
N PHE A 15 -16.30 -3.15 -6.28
CA PHE A 15 -15.37 -2.02 -6.19
C PHE A 15 -16.09 -0.68 -6.25
N LYS A 16 -17.14 -0.59 -7.06
CA LYS A 16 -17.99 0.61 -7.15
C LYS A 16 -18.69 0.91 -5.82
N GLU A 17 -19.25 -0.11 -5.17
CA GLU A 17 -19.90 0.06 -3.86
C GLU A 17 -18.90 0.44 -2.77
N LEU A 18 -17.73 -0.22 -2.73
CA LEU A 18 -16.66 0.11 -1.79
C LEU A 18 -16.15 1.54 -2.00
N ARG A 19 -15.91 1.95 -3.25
CA ARG A 19 -15.53 3.32 -3.59
C ARG A 19 -16.57 4.32 -3.12
N ALA A 20 -17.85 4.09 -3.38
CA ALA A 20 -18.92 5.00 -2.99
C ALA A 20 -18.99 5.20 -1.47
N LYS A 21 -18.66 4.16 -0.70
CA LYS A 21 -18.71 4.20 0.77
C LYS A 21 -17.43 4.74 1.42
N TYR A 22 -16.26 4.50 0.83
CA TYR A 22 -14.97 4.70 1.51
C TYR A 22 -13.98 5.60 0.76
N SER A 23 -14.34 6.16 -0.40
CA SER A 23 -13.48 7.05 -1.19
C SER A 23 -13.86 8.54 -1.00
N PRO A 24 -12.88 9.47 -0.92
CA PRO A 24 -11.44 9.22 -0.94
C PRO A 24 -10.97 8.52 0.33
N LEU A 25 -9.94 7.69 0.21
CA LEU A 25 -9.32 7.05 1.36
C LEU A 25 -8.76 8.13 2.29
N THR A 26 -9.08 8.04 3.58
CA THR A 26 -8.67 9.04 4.59
C THR A 26 -7.17 9.33 4.49
N GLY A 27 -6.82 10.62 4.43
CA GLY A 27 -5.43 11.06 4.33
C GLY A 27 -4.78 10.90 2.94
N SER A 28 -5.54 10.55 1.90
CA SER A 28 -5.02 10.35 0.55
C SER A 28 -5.99 10.81 -0.55
N LYS A 29 -5.44 11.18 -1.71
CA LYS A 29 -6.21 11.42 -2.94
C LYS A 29 -6.33 10.17 -3.82
N VAL A 30 -5.93 9.01 -3.29
CA VAL A 30 -5.96 7.73 -4.00
C VAL A 30 -7.40 7.22 -4.09
N ASP A 31 -7.75 6.81 -5.31
CA ASP A 31 -9.07 6.29 -5.66
C ASP A 31 -9.16 4.79 -5.33
N LEU A 32 -10.02 4.42 -4.37
CA LEU A 32 -10.17 3.04 -3.92
C LEU A 32 -10.52 2.06 -5.04
N GLU A 33 -11.31 2.47 -6.03
CA GLU A 33 -11.64 1.59 -7.15
C GLU A 33 -10.37 1.27 -7.98
N LYS A 34 -9.53 2.28 -8.21
CA LYS A 34 -8.24 2.08 -8.91
C LYS A 34 -7.29 1.20 -8.12
N VAL A 35 -7.25 1.34 -6.79
CA VAL A 35 -6.47 0.46 -5.91
C VAL A 35 -6.93 -0.98 -6.09
N LEU A 36 -8.22 -1.24 -5.94
CA LEU A 36 -8.77 -2.60 -6.00
C LEU A 36 -8.56 -3.23 -7.39
N ILE A 37 -8.86 -2.50 -8.47
CA ILE A 37 -8.61 -2.95 -9.86
C ILE A 37 -7.13 -3.29 -10.05
N ASN A 38 -6.22 -2.44 -9.58
CA ASN A 38 -4.80 -2.68 -9.70
C ASN A 38 -4.39 -3.96 -8.97
N TRP A 39 -4.80 -4.16 -7.72
CA TRP A 39 -4.44 -5.38 -6.98
C TRP A 39 -5.06 -6.65 -7.58
N THR A 40 -6.31 -6.61 -8.05
CA THR A 40 -6.96 -7.84 -8.55
C THR A 40 -6.56 -8.23 -9.97
N ASN A 41 -6.12 -7.26 -10.77
CA ASN A 41 -5.73 -7.51 -12.16
C ASN A 41 -4.22 -7.64 -12.34
N SER A 42 -3.42 -7.37 -11.29
CA SER A 42 -1.96 -7.49 -11.32
C SER A 42 -1.52 -8.82 -10.72
N PRO A 43 -0.87 -9.71 -11.50
CA PRO A 43 -0.35 -10.95 -10.96
C PRO A 43 0.85 -10.72 -10.03
N GLY A 44 0.88 -11.41 -8.88
CA GLY A 44 1.96 -11.33 -7.90
C GLY A 44 1.69 -10.29 -6.81
N PHE A 45 2.76 -9.81 -6.16
CA PHE A 45 2.69 -8.81 -5.09
C PHE A 45 3.96 -7.94 -5.06
N PRO A 46 3.88 -6.73 -4.49
CA PRO A 46 5.05 -5.86 -4.34
C PRO A 46 5.94 -6.31 -3.16
N VAL A 47 7.24 -6.23 -3.36
CA VAL A 47 8.25 -6.13 -2.30
C VAL A 47 8.52 -4.66 -2.05
N ILE A 48 8.45 -4.24 -0.79
CA ILE A 48 8.78 -2.88 -0.39
C ILE A 48 10.22 -2.86 0.12
N ASN A 49 11.09 -2.12 -0.57
CA ASN A 49 12.46 -1.92 -0.13
C ASN A 49 12.55 -0.57 0.59
N VAL A 50 13.05 -0.60 1.82
CA VAL A 50 13.23 0.58 2.66
C VAL A 50 14.72 0.76 2.92
N THR A 51 15.28 1.85 2.41
CA THR A 51 16.68 2.23 2.65
C THR A 51 16.73 3.45 3.55
N ARG A 52 17.27 3.28 4.76
CA ARG A 52 17.41 4.37 5.71
C ARG A 52 18.71 5.15 5.50
N ASN A 53 18.60 6.48 5.54
CA ASN A 53 19.76 7.36 5.69
C ASN A 53 19.96 7.72 7.17
N TYR A 54 21.00 7.15 7.78
CA TYR A 54 21.31 7.39 9.20
C TYR A 54 21.79 8.81 9.51
N LYS A 55 22.30 9.56 8.51
CA LYS A 55 22.75 10.95 8.72
C LYS A 55 21.59 11.94 8.76
N THR A 56 20.55 11.69 7.98
CA THR A 56 19.41 12.61 7.84
C THR A 56 18.15 12.15 8.56
N GLY A 57 18.09 10.89 8.99
CA GLY A 57 16.89 10.30 9.60
C GLY A 57 15.78 9.96 8.61
N LYS A 58 16.02 10.15 7.30
CA LYS A 58 15.05 9.86 6.23
C LYS A 58 15.09 8.41 5.78
N VAL A 59 14.01 7.97 5.14
CA VAL A 59 13.90 6.65 4.50
C VAL A 59 13.49 6.81 3.04
N ASN A 60 14.22 6.12 2.16
CA ASN A 60 13.84 5.95 0.78
C ASN A 60 13.04 4.64 0.65
N ILE A 61 11.78 4.76 0.23
CA ILE A 61 10.84 3.64 0.14
C ILE A 61 10.57 3.40 -1.35
N THR A 62 10.76 2.18 -1.81
CA THR A 62 10.53 1.79 -3.21
C THR A 62 9.74 0.48 -3.28
N GLN A 63 9.07 0.26 -4.41
CA GLN A 63 8.44 -1.02 -4.72
C GLN A 63 9.08 -1.71 -5.91
N THR A 64 9.20 -3.03 -5.82
CA THR A 64 9.50 -3.94 -6.93
C THR A 64 8.50 -5.09 -6.92
N ARG A 65 8.19 -5.68 -8.07
CA ARG A 65 7.31 -6.87 -8.13
C ARG A 65 8.10 -8.09 -7.66
N PHE A 66 7.52 -8.90 -6.76
CA PHE A 66 8.05 -10.22 -6.45
C PHE A 66 7.72 -11.20 -7.57
N LEU A 67 8.72 -11.94 -8.05
CA LEU A 67 8.57 -12.99 -9.05
C LEU A 67 9.28 -14.26 -8.57
N LEU A 68 8.57 -15.40 -8.59
CA LEU A 68 9.18 -16.71 -8.32
C LEU A 68 10.14 -17.16 -9.43
N LYS A 69 9.98 -16.62 -10.65
CA LYS A 69 10.86 -16.86 -11.80
C LYS A 69 11.27 -15.51 -12.40
N ALA A 70 12.58 -15.27 -12.51
CA ALA A 70 13.15 -13.97 -12.88
C ALA A 70 12.94 -13.54 -14.36
N ASN A 71 12.22 -14.33 -15.17
CA ASN A 71 12.19 -14.17 -16.63
C ASN A 71 11.07 -13.26 -17.16
N GLU A 72 10.36 -12.51 -16.31
CA GLU A 72 9.41 -11.50 -16.78
C GLU A 72 10.02 -10.10 -16.76
N THR A 73 10.00 -9.43 -17.91
CA THR A 73 10.48 -8.06 -18.11
C THR A 73 9.46 -7.00 -17.71
N GLN A 74 8.25 -7.39 -17.29
CA GLN A 74 7.19 -6.45 -16.97
C GLN A 74 7.39 -5.80 -15.59
N LYS A 75 7.59 -4.48 -15.62
CA LYS A 75 7.63 -3.62 -14.43
C LYS A 75 6.20 -3.32 -13.97
N GLN A 76 5.60 -4.23 -13.21
CA GLN A 76 4.31 -3.98 -12.56
C GLN A 76 4.51 -3.21 -11.25
N THR A 77 3.73 -2.16 -11.05
CA THR A 77 3.68 -1.39 -9.81
C THR A 77 2.25 -1.37 -9.26
N TYR A 78 2.17 -1.21 -7.94
CA TYR A 78 0.96 -1.35 -7.17
C TYR A 78 0.62 -0.05 -6.45
N TYR A 79 -0.65 0.11 -6.07
CA TYR A 79 -1.05 1.08 -5.05
C TYR A 79 -0.83 0.46 -3.67
N VAL A 80 0.26 0.81 -2.99
CA VAL A 80 0.61 0.23 -1.69
C VAL A 80 0.42 1.27 -0.59
N PRO A 81 -0.57 1.13 0.29
CA PRO A 81 -0.59 1.88 1.53
C PRO A 81 0.53 1.35 2.42
N PHE A 82 1.32 2.25 2.99
CA PHE A 82 2.33 1.86 3.97
C PHE A 82 2.10 2.58 5.29
N ASN A 83 2.47 1.90 6.35
CA ASN A 83 2.65 2.44 7.69
C ASN A 83 3.99 1.96 8.23
N TYR A 84 4.47 2.59 9.30
CA TYR A 84 5.67 2.16 9.97
C TYR A 84 5.59 2.44 11.48
N ALA A 85 6.41 1.70 12.23
CA ALA A 85 6.74 1.93 13.62
C ALA A 85 8.18 2.42 13.74
N GLN A 86 8.46 3.26 14.72
CA GLN A 86 9.83 3.66 15.08
C GLN A 86 10.02 3.58 16.59
N GLN A 87 11.21 3.20 17.06
CA GLN A 87 11.41 2.98 18.49
C GLN A 87 11.26 4.28 19.32
N PRO A 88 10.47 4.32 20.41
CA PRO A 88 9.54 3.29 20.88
C PRO A 88 8.16 3.39 20.21
N ASP A 89 7.56 2.25 19.90
CA ASP A 89 6.20 2.12 19.35
C ASP A 89 5.56 0.83 19.91
N ASN A 90 4.23 0.76 19.95
CA ASN A 90 3.49 -0.44 20.40
C ASN A 90 2.82 -1.20 19.23
N PHE A 91 3.03 -0.75 18.00
CA PHE A 91 2.52 -1.31 16.75
C PHE A 91 0.99 -1.27 16.54
N LYS A 92 0.22 -0.77 17.51
CA LYS A 92 -1.26 -0.86 17.51
C LYS A 92 -1.97 0.10 16.56
N ASP A 93 -1.40 1.28 16.31
CA ASP A 93 -1.98 2.22 15.34
C ASP A 93 -1.61 1.78 13.93
N VAL A 94 -2.53 1.13 13.22
CA VAL A 94 -2.31 0.66 11.84
C VAL A 94 -2.69 1.68 10.78
N SER A 95 -2.96 2.94 11.16
CA SER A 95 -3.34 4.01 10.22
C SER A 95 -2.31 4.18 9.10
N VAL A 96 -2.82 4.44 7.89
CA VAL A 96 -1.99 4.64 6.71
C VAL A 96 -1.15 5.91 6.88
N THR A 97 0.16 5.77 6.74
CA THR A 97 1.10 6.88 6.84
C THR A 97 1.39 7.52 5.48
N GLY A 98 1.35 6.70 4.41
CA GLY A 98 1.58 7.17 3.06
C GLY A 98 1.26 6.12 2.02
N TRP A 99 1.51 6.48 0.76
CA TRP A 99 1.23 5.63 -0.39
C TRP A 99 2.44 5.57 -1.33
N LEU A 100 2.73 4.37 -1.82
CA LEU A 100 3.39 4.19 -3.11
C LEU A 100 2.30 4.00 -4.16
N THR A 101 2.45 4.65 -5.29
CA THR A 101 1.50 4.56 -6.39
C THR A 101 2.22 4.15 -7.68
N PRO A 102 1.49 3.68 -8.71
CA PRO A 102 2.13 3.31 -9.97
C PRO A 102 2.90 4.46 -10.65
N ASP A 103 2.41 5.69 -10.52
CA ASP A 103 3.06 6.93 -11.01
C ASP A 103 4.17 7.43 -10.10
N LYS A 104 4.15 7.06 -8.81
CA LYS A 104 5.17 7.40 -7.82
C LYS A 104 5.62 6.15 -7.05
N PRO A 105 6.39 5.26 -7.68
CA PRO A 105 6.84 4.00 -7.08
C PRO A 105 8.02 4.17 -6.11
N LEU A 106 8.47 5.41 -5.89
CA LEU A 106 9.53 5.78 -4.97
C LEU A 106 9.09 7.02 -4.17
N VAL A 107 9.31 6.98 -2.85
CA VAL A 107 9.08 8.11 -1.95
C VAL A 107 10.31 8.28 -1.05
N ASP A 108 10.85 9.50 -1.02
CA ASP A 108 11.74 9.94 0.06
C ASP A 108 10.87 10.49 1.20
N TYR A 109 10.89 9.80 2.34
CA TYR A 109 10.02 10.08 3.47
C TYR A 109 10.84 10.48 4.69
N ASP A 110 10.52 11.64 5.27
CA ASP A 110 11.15 12.11 6.50
C ASP A 110 10.47 11.47 7.72
N ALA A 111 10.96 10.29 8.10
CA ALA A 111 10.51 9.57 9.28
C ALA A 111 11.06 10.18 10.60
N LYS A 112 11.92 11.21 10.52
CA LYS A 112 12.55 11.88 11.68
C LYS A 112 13.28 10.92 12.64
N LEU A 113 13.91 9.88 12.08
CA LEU A 113 14.58 8.84 12.85
C LEU A 113 15.89 9.33 13.47
N LYS A 114 16.07 9.10 14.77
CA LYS A 114 17.33 9.32 15.50
C LYS A 114 18.29 8.16 15.31
N ASP A 115 19.59 8.41 15.35
CA ASP A 115 20.68 7.49 14.96
C ASP A 115 20.55 6.02 15.39
N LYS A 116 20.01 5.73 16.59
CA LYS A 116 19.90 4.37 17.13
C LYS A 116 18.49 3.76 17.08
N GLN A 117 17.48 4.49 16.61
CA GLN A 117 16.11 3.99 16.53
C GLN A 117 15.96 3.05 15.34
N TRP A 118 15.32 1.89 15.50
CA TRP A 118 14.89 1.10 14.35
C TRP A 118 13.63 1.70 13.71
N VAL A 119 13.36 1.29 12.48
CA VAL A 119 12.09 1.52 11.78
C VAL A 119 11.62 0.20 11.18
N VAL A 120 10.35 -0.14 11.36
CA VAL A 120 9.73 -1.36 10.85
C VAL A 120 8.47 -0.97 10.08
N PHE A 121 8.36 -1.44 8.84
CA PHE A 121 7.22 -1.17 7.97
C PHE A 121 6.21 -2.32 8.02
N ASN A 122 4.96 -2.04 7.65
CA ASN A 122 3.84 -2.99 7.64
C ASN A 122 3.50 -3.55 9.03
N LYS A 123 2.99 -2.66 9.90
CA LYS A 123 2.63 -2.99 11.29
C LYS A 123 1.61 -4.14 11.37
N GLU A 124 1.75 -5.01 12.40
CA GLU A 124 0.92 -6.20 12.67
C GLU A 124 1.03 -7.35 11.64
N HIS A 125 1.92 -7.22 10.64
CA HIS A 125 2.14 -8.21 9.59
C HIS A 125 3.63 -8.41 9.27
N PHE A 126 4.49 -8.25 10.28
CA PHE A 126 5.94 -8.48 10.24
C PHE A 126 6.34 -9.83 10.82
#